data_AF-A0A7S0F5Y1-F1
#
_entry.id   AF-A0A7S0F5Y1-F1
#
_cell.length_a   1.000
_cell.length_b   1.000
_cell.length_c   1.000
_cell.angle_alpha   90.00
_cell.angle_beta   90.00
_cell.angle_gamma   90.00
#
_symmetry.space_group_name_H-M   'P 1'
#
loop_
_entity.id
_entity.type
_entity.pdbx_description
1 polymer ?
#
loop_
_entity_poly.entity_id
_entity_poly.type
_entity_poly.pdbx_seq_one_letter_code
_entity_poly.pdbx_strand_id
1 'polypeptide(L)'
;TPGRRTEALDQAMLDDNVDLKVHMILHWPRCYDNIQWMNCEREERQLPAEIKKAGPAPHLDRDNAWKESWKALEDMYTSKEYPMIASIGVSNFDTHDLTALTQMARVQPHLIQMNVWSLLNNPNLVRLCHQHGIHIQVYNVMNGIWNRRKDHPHAFHHLILVANQLEKTLGVEKDGAGKIGAPQVMLKWLVQQQISVIPRTTNPDHLSSNSAVAISNVPQLTNDQMDITKKALSAMLNGQDLPQDVSVKVTFHAKNEDMFLAWFGHDGDEKVVTMITKGESAVQYTHPAHRFRVYHAYDRDRYHDYTVSGNYGDEDEVHVEL
;
A
#
# COMPACT_ATOMS: atom_id res chain seq x y z
N THR A 1 -14.50 13.98 -16.31
CA THR A 1 -13.94 14.80 -17.41
C THR A 1 -14.36 14.20 -18.75
N PRO A 2 -15.33 14.81 -19.46
CA PRO A 2 -16.02 14.14 -20.58
C PRO A 2 -15.28 14.07 -21.91
N GLY A 3 -14.14 14.76 -22.10
CA GLY A 3 -13.62 15.03 -23.46
C GLY A 3 -12.41 14.24 -23.96
N ARG A 4 -11.69 13.47 -23.12
CA ARG A 4 -10.48 12.72 -23.57
C ARG A 4 -10.55 11.20 -23.36
N ARG A 5 -11.58 10.70 -22.69
CA ARG A 5 -11.70 9.26 -22.35
C ARG A 5 -12.70 8.51 -23.23
N THR A 6 -13.59 9.21 -23.93
CA THR A 6 -14.62 8.59 -24.78
C THR A 6 -14.01 8.04 -26.07
N GLU A 7 -13.18 8.80 -26.79
CA GLU A 7 -12.65 8.37 -28.10
C GLU A 7 -11.90 7.03 -28.06
N ALA A 8 -11.07 6.78 -27.04
CA ALA A 8 -10.34 5.51 -26.91
C ALA A 8 -11.27 4.35 -26.55
N LEU A 9 -12.33 4.61 -25.77
CA LEU A 9 -13.35 3.62 -25.45
C LEU A 9 -14.21 3.33 -26.69
N ASP A 10 -14.60 4.37 -27.43
CA ASP A 10 -15.38 4.27 -28.66
C ASP A 10 -14.60 3.49 -29.73
N GLN A 11 -13.30 3.73 -29.87
CA GLN A 11 -12.42 2.94 -30.74
C GLN A 11 -12.35 1.47 -30.30
N ALA A 12 -12.15 1.21 -29.01
CA ALA A 12 -12.12 -0.16 -28.48
C ALA A 12 -13.47 -0.88 -28.61
N MET A 13 -14.58 -0.15 -28.55
CA MET A 13 -15.94 -0.69 -28.76
C MET A 13 -16.22 -1.03 -30.22
N LEU A 14 -15.49 -0.45 -31.17
CA LEU A 14 -15.65 -0.66 -32.61
C LEU A 14 -14.64 -1.64 -33.21
N ASP A 15 -13.66 -2.10 -32.44
CA ASP A 15 -12.64 -3.05 -32.89
C ASP A 15 -13.05 -4.49 -32.57
N ASP A 16 -13.43 -5.25 -33.61
CA ASP A 16 -13.84 -6.65 -33.50
C ASP A 16 -12.72 -7.57 -32.95
N ASN A 17 -11.46 -7.12 -32.89
CA ASN A 17 -10.35 -7.88 -32.31
C ASN A 17 -10.17 -7.65 -30.80
N VAL A 18 -10.96 -6.76 -30.19
CA VAL A 18 -10.87 -6.42 -28.77
C VAL A 18 -12.06 -7.03 -28.01
N ASP A 19 -11.80 -8.03 -27.16
CA ASP A 19 -12.80 -8.48 -26.17
C ASP A 19 -12.87 -7.46 -25.01
N LEU A 20 -13.64 -6.40 -25.22
CA LEU A 20 -13.81 -5.34 -24.24
C LEU A 20 -14.80 -5.75 -23.15
N LYS A 21 -14.31 -5.80 -21.90
CA LYS A 21 -15.14 -5.93 -20.69
C LYS A 21 -15.11 -4.64 -19.88
N VAL A 22 -16.28 -4.07 -19.64
CA VAL A 22 -16.45 -2.82 -18.88
C VAL A 22 -17.00 -3.11 -17.49
N HIS A 23 -16.33 -2.59 -16.47
CA HIS A 23 -16.82 -2.54 -15.10
C HIS A 23 -17.34 -1.13 -14.81
N MET A 24 -18.64 -0.97 -14.67
CA MET A 24 -19.25 0.34 -14.37
C MET A 24 -19.49 0.48 -12.87
N ILE A 25 -19.07 1.61 -12.29
CA ILE A 25 -19.26 1.87 -10.87
C ILE A 25 -19.90 3.24 -10.63
N LEU A 26 -20.85 3.32 -9.70
CA LEU A 26 -21.28 4.61 -9.16
C LEU A 26 -20.16 5.20 -8.31
N HIS A 27 -19.59 6.32 -8.73
CA HIS A 27 -18.36 6.83 -8.13
C HIS A 27 -18.54 7.36 -6.70
N TRP A 28 -19.66 8.04 -6.42
CA TRP A 28 -20.01 8.53 -5.09
C TRP A 28 -21.53 8.43 -4.88
N PRO A 29 -22.00 8.06 -3.67
CA PRO A 29 -23.43 8.03 -3.36
C PRO A 29 -24.04 9.43 -3.25
N ARG A 30 -23.21 10.45 -2.98
CA ARG A 30 -23.64 11.82 -2.68
C ARG A 30 -22.68 12.82 -3.32
N CYS A 31 -23.16 14.03 -3.57
CA CYS A 31 -22.30 15.16 -3.92
C CYS A 31 -22.26 16.18 -2.77
N TYR A 32 -21.06 16.56 -2.35
CA TYR A 32 -20.85 17.45 -1.21
C TYR A 32 -20.40 18.84 -1.66
N ASP A 33 -21.27 19.84 -1.52
CA ASP A 33 -21.01 21.21 -1.97
C ASP A 33 -19.84 21.90 -1.26
N ASN A 34 -19.52 21.45 -0.04
CA ASN A 34 -18.37 21.93 0.73
C ASN A 34 -17.03 21.35 0.26
N ILE A 35 -17.04 20.38 -0.66
CA ILE A 35 -15.83 19.79 -1.23
C ILE A 35 -15.60 20.39 -2.62
N GLN A 36 -14.69 21.37 -2.69
CA GLN A 36 -14.46 22.18 -3.90
C GLN A 36 -14.22 21.37 -5.17
N TRP A 37 -13.52 20.24 -5.08
CA TRP A 37 -13.19 19.41 -6.24
C TRP A 37 -14.37 18.60 -6.78
N MET A 38 -15.45 18.41 -6.01
CA MET A 38 -16.65 17.68 -6.47
C MET A 38 -17.52 18.51 -7.42
N ASN A 39 -17.51 19.84 -7.27
CA ASN A 39 -18.09 20.78 -8.23
C ASN A 39 -19.57 20.51 -8.59
N CYS A 40 -20.37 20.11 -7.61
CA CYS A 40 -21.73 19.58 -7.75
C CYS A 40 -22.63 20.44 -8.65
N GLU A 41 -22.74 21.74 -8.35
CA GLU A 41 -23.61 22.64 -9.12
C GLU A 41 -23.16 22.79 -10.58
N ARG A 42 -21.85 22.84 -10.83
CA ARG A 42 -21.33 23.03 -12.19
C ARG A 42 -21.57 21.79 -13.04
N GLU A 43 -21.31 20.60 -12.48
CA GLU A 43 -21.58 19.35 -13.20
C GLU A 43 -23.08 19.23 -13.49
N GLU A 44 -23.94 19.49 -12.51
CA GLU A 44 -25.39 19.45 -12.68
C GLU A 44 -25.87 20.44 -13.77
N ARG A 45 -25.38 21.68 -13.77
CA ARG A 45 -25.75 22.67 -14.79
C ARG A 45 -25.39 22.22 -16.20
N GLN A 46 -24.30 21.46 -16.36
CA GLN A 46 -23.83 20.94 -17.65
C GLN A 46 -24.57 19.69 -18.12
N LEU A 47 -25.41 19.07 -17.28
CA LEU A 47 -26.18 17.89 -17.69
C LEU A 47 -27.25 18.25 -18.75
N PRO A 48 -27.49 17.36 -19.72
CA PRO A 48 -28.60 17.48 -20.66
C PRO A 48 -29.95 17.57 -19.93
N ALA A 49 -30.92 18.26 -20.53
CA ALA A 49 -32.24 18.47 -19.93
C ALA A 49 -32.96 17.15 -19.60
N GLU A 50 -32.79 16.12 -20.42
CA GLU A 50 -33.44 14.82 -20.19
C GLU A 50 -32.85 14.07 -19.00
N ILE A 51 -31.56 14.23 -18.72
CA ILE A 51 -30.92 13.66 -17.53
C ILE A 51 -31.44 14.36 -16.27
N LYS A 52 -31.61 15.69 -16.31
CA LYS A 52 -32.17 16.47 -15.19
C LYS A 52 -33.61 16.11 -14.85
N LYS A 53 -34.38 15.61 -15.83
CA LYS A 53 -35.77 15.15 -15.60
C LYS A 53 -35.84 13.74 -14.99
N ALA A 54 -34.75 12.96 -15.07
CA ALA A 54 -34.73 11.57 -14.62
C ALA A 54 -34.75 11.44 -13.09
N GLY A 55 -34.33 12.48 -12.35
CA GLY A 55 -34.36 12.47 -10.89
C GLY A 55 -33.75 13.72 -10.27
N PRO A 56 -33.84 13.87 -8.94
CA PRO A 56 -33.22 14.98 -8.23
C PRO A 56 -31.69 14.89 -8.31
N ALA A 57 -31.05 16.05 -8.33
CA ALA A 57 -29.59 16.14 -8.35
C ALA A 57 -28.99 15.53 -7.05
N PRO A 58 -27.83 14.84 -7.10
CA PRO A 58 -27.24 14.18 -5.94
C PRO A 58 -26.81 15.08 -4.77
N HIS A 59 -26.73 16.40 -4.98
CA HIS A 59 -26.47 17.37 -3.92
C HIS A 59 -27.76 17.84 -3.22
N LEU A 60 -28.92 17.70 -3.88
CA LEU A 60 -30.24 18.07 -3.37
C LEU A 60 -30.93 16.91 -2.64
N ASP A 61 -30.82 15.68 -3.16
CA ASP A 61 -31.33 14.46 -2.52
C ASP A 61 -30.19 13.47 -2.24
N ARG A 62 -29.46 13.77 -1.18
CA ARG A 62 -28.20 13.08 -0.85
C ARG A 62 -28.38 11.62 -0.43
N ASP A 63 -29.57 11.26 0.06
CA ASP A 63 -29.82 9.93 0.61
C ASP A 63 -30.52 8.99 -0.38
N ASN A 64 -31.13 9.54 -1.45
CA ASN A 64 -31.92 8.72 -2.39
C ASN A 64 -31.52 8.87 -3.86
N ALA A 65 -30.84 9.94 -4.28
CA ALA A 65 -30.51 10.13 -5.71
C ALA A 65 -29.69 8.98 -6.32
N TRP A 66 -28.79 8.37 -5.52
CA TRP A 66 -27.99 7.23 -6.00
C TRP A 66 -28.84 5.97 -6.26
N LYS A 67 -30.03 5.84 -5.64
CA LYS A 67 -30.90 4.66 -5.79
C LYS A 67 -31.45 4.54 -7.20
N GLU A 68 -31.89 5.64 -7.80
CA GLU A 68 -32.34 5.65 -9.20
C GLU A 68 -31.15 5.48 -10.16
N SER A 69 -29.98 6.03 -9.82
CA SER A 69 -28.74 5.78 -10.58
C SER A 69 -28.35 4.29 -10.56
N TRP A 70 -28.57 3.60 -9.44
CA TRP A 70 -28.33 2.16 -9.34
C TRP A 70 -29.28 1.38 -10.24
N LYS A 71 -30.59 1.65 -10.18
CA LYS A 71 -31.58 0.99 -11.05
C LYS A 71 -31.23 1.17 -12.53
N ALA A 72 -30.79 2.37 -12.93
CA ALA A 72 -30.33 2.60 -14.29
C ALA A 72 -29.10 1.75 -14.65
N LEU A 73 -28.13 1.58 -13.75
CA LEU A 73 -27.01 0.65 -13.97
C LEU A 73 -27.47 -0.81 -14.07
N GLU A 74 -28.46 -1.24 -13.28
CA GLU A 74 -29.03 -2.59 -13.40
C GLU A 74 -29.69 -2.81 -14.75
N ASP A 75 -30.44 -1.82 -15.25
CA ASP A 75 -31.06 -1.86 -16.56
C ASP A 75 -30.00 -1.88 -17.68
N MET A 76 -28.94 -1.08 -17.57
CA MET A 76 -27.82 -1.11 -18.52
C MET A 76 -27.11 -2.47 -18.53
N TYR A 77 -26.82 -3.04 -17.35
CA TYR A 77 -26.15 -4.33 -17.22
C TYR A 77 -26.97 -5.49 -17.78
N THR A 78 -28.30 -5.45 -17.62
CA THR A 78 -29.20 -6.49 -18.13
C THR A 78 -29.65 -6.28 -19.57
N SER A 79 -29.40 -5.09 -20.13
CA SER A 79 -29.72 -4.75 -21.50
C SER A 79 -28.84 -5.51 -22.49
N LYS A 80 -29.45 -5.98 -23.57
CA LYS A 80 -28.73 -6.55 -24.72
C LYS A 80 -28.05 -5.49 -25.58
N GLU A 81 -28.35 -4.21 -25.37
CA GLU A 81 -27.74 -3.09 -26.10
C GLU A 81 -26.30 -2.83 -25.64
N TYR A 82 -25.93 -3.26 -24.42
CA TYR A 82 -24.62 -3.04 -23.83
C TYR A 82 -23.93 -4.34 -23.38
N PRO A 83 -23.69 -5.29 -24.31
CA PRO A 83 -23.17 -6.62 -23.97
C PRO A 83 -21.74 -6.60 -23.40
N MET A 84 -21.03 -5.48 -23.53
CA MET A 84 -19.67 -5.29 -22.98
C MET A 84 -19.66 -5.00 -21.47
N ILE A 85 -20.79 -4.62 -20.86
CA ILE A 85 -20.85 -4.36 -19.41
C ILE A 85 -20.77 -5.69 -18.67
N ALA A 86 -19.57 -6.01 -18.19
CA ALA A 86 -19.27 -7.29 -17.54
C ALA A 86 -19.67 -7.29 -16.07
N SER A 87 -19.67 -6.12 -15.42
CA SER A 87 -20.17 -5.99 -14.06
C SER A 87 -20.55 -4.55 -13.72
N ILE A 88 -21.37 -4.44 -12.68
CA ILE A 88 -21.74 -3.17 -12.05
C ILE A 88 -21.37 -3.17 -10.56
N GLY A 89 -21.02 -2.01 -10.02
CA GLY A 89 -20.64 -1.86 -8.63
C GLY A 89 -20.72 -0.42 -8.14
N VAL A 90 -20.16 -0.17 -6.95
CA VAL A 90 -20.20 1.14 -6.32
C VAL A 90 -18.82 1.57 -5.83
N SER A 91 -18.66 2.84 -5.52
CA SER A 91 -17.45 3.40 -4.94
C SER A 91 -17.79 4.39 -3.85
N ASN A 92 -16.98 4.40 -2.80
CA ASN A 92 -17.12 5.33 -1.68
C ASN A 92 -18.47 5.25 -0.94
N PHE A 93 -19.14 4.10 -0.99
CA PHE A 93 -20.32 3.81 -0.18
C PHE A 93 -19.88 3.49 1.26
N ASP A 94 -20.61 4.03 2.23
CA ASP A 94 -20.44 3.66 3.63
C ASP A 94 -21.25 2.38 3.96
N THR A 95 -21.16 1.91 5.21
CA THR A 95 -21.87 0.70 5.64
C THR A 95 -23.40 0.86 5.54
N HIS A 96 -23.93 2.06 5.79
CA HIS A 96 -25.37 2.33 5.73
C HIS A 96 -25.85 2.31 4.27
N ASP A 97 -25.16 3.01 3.38
CA ASP A 97 -25.51 3.05 1.95
C ASP A 97 -25.41 1.66 1.31
N LEU A 98 -24.33 0.92 1.60
CA LEU A 98 -24.17 -0.44 1.05
C LEU A 98 -25.24 -1.41 1.60
N THR A 99 -25.64 -1.25 2.87
CA THR A 99 -26.74 -2.03 3.44
C THR A 99 -28.06 -1.71 2.74
N ALA A 100 -28.36 -0.42 2.53
CA ALA A 100 -29.55 -0.01 1.80
C ALA A 100 -29.54 -0.56 0.37
N LEU A 101 -28.38 -0.49 -0.32
CA LEU A 101 -28.21 -1.00 -1.68
C LEU A 101 -28.49 -2.50 -1.75
N THR A 102 -27.86 -3.30 -0.89
CA THR A 102 -28.02 -4.76 -0.89
C THR A 102 -29.47 -5.20 -0.62
N GLN A 103 -30.25 -4.38 0.11
CA GLN A 103 -31.67 -4.62 0.35
C GLN A 103 -32.57 -4.28 -0.83
N MET A 104 -32.24 -3.25 -1.62
CA MET A 104 -33.09 -2.79 -2.73
C MET A 104 -32.69 -3.35 -4.11
N ALA A 105 -31.43 -3.79 -4.27
CA ALA A 105 -30.88 -4.15 -5.56
C ALA A 105 -31.50 -5.44 -6.12
N ARG A 106 -31.93 -5.39 -7.38
CA ARG A 106 -32.30 -6.56 -8.19
C ARG A 106 -31.06 -7.34 -8.61
N VAL A 107 -30.00 -6.63 -9.00
CA VAL A 107 -28.67 -7.17 -9.30
C VAL A 107 -27.74 -6.70 -8.19
N GLN A 108 -27.21 -7.62 -7.39
CA GLN A 108 -26.28 -7.24 -6.31
C GLN A 108 -25.01 -6.58 -6.89
N PRO A 109 -24.42 -5.59 -6.20
CA PRO A 109 -23.18 -4.99 -6.66
C PRO A 109 -22.07 -6.05 -6.69
N HIS A 110 -21.41 -6.19 -7.84
CA HIS A 110 -20.34 -7.17 -8.01
C HIS A 110 -19.07 -6.75 -7.27
N LEU A 111 -18.85 -5.44 -7.14
CA LEU A 111 -17.70 -4.90 -6.44
C LEU A 111 -17.99 -3.57 -5.75
N ILE A 112 -17.17 -3.27 -4.75
CA ILE A 112 -17.02 -1.94 -4.18
C ILE A 112 -15.57 -1.46 -4.33
N GLN A 113 -15.40 -0.25 -4.88
CA GLN A 113 -14.11 0.44 -4.90
C GLN A 113 -14.03 1.42 -3.71
N MET A 114 -13.02 1.28 -2.84
CA MET A 114 -12.91 2.14 -1.66
C MET A 114 -11.48 2.61 -1.40
N ASN A 115 -11.34 3.69 -0.63
CA ASN A 115 -10.04 4.16 -0.18
C ASN A 115 -9.42 3.13 0.77
N VAL A 116 -8.10 2.94 0.72
CA VAL A 116 -7.37 2.08 1.66
C VAL A 116 -7.63 2.46 3.13
N TRP A 117 -7.90 3.74 3.41
CA TRP A 117 -8.30 4.19 4.73
C TRP A 117 -9.64 3.58 5.17
N SER A 118 -10.64 3.56 4.30
CA SER A 118 -11.95 2.96 4.60
C SER A 118 -11.85 1.45 4.79
N LEU A 119 -11.02 0.77 3.98
CA LEU A 119 -10.75 -0.66 4.14
C LEU A 119 -10.27 -0.97 5.56
N LEU A 120 -9.29 -0.22 6.06
CA LEU A 120 -8.61 -0.54 7.32
C LEU A 120 -9.34 -0.01 8.56
N ASN A 121 -10.11 1.06 8.43
CA ASN A 121 -10.81 1.69 9.56
C ASN A 121 -12.31 1.35 9.64
N ASN A 122 -12.88 0.65 8.65
CA ASN A 122 -14.26 0.20 8.69
C ASN A 122 -14.39 -1.33 8.52
N PRO A 123 -14.10 -2.10 9.58
CA PRO A 123 -14.22 -3.56 9.53
C PRO A 123 -15.66 -4.05 9.30
N ASN A 124 -16.66 -3.24 9.63
CA ASN A 124 -18.06 -3.57 9.39
C ASN A 124 -18.39 -3.54 7.90
N LEU A 125 -17.87 -2.57 7.16
CA LEU A 125 -18.02 -2.50 5.71
C LEU A 125 -17.35 -3.69 5.01
N VAL A 126 -16.12 -4.03 5.42
CA VAL A 126 -15.40 -5.20 4.87
C VAL A 126 -16.17 -6.49 5.12
N ARG A 127 -16.68 -6.68 6.35
CA ARG A 127 -17.50 -7.85 6.69
C ARG A 127 -18.78 -7.91 5.86
N LEU A 128 -19.45 -6.79 5.66
CA LEU A 128 -20.65 -6.72 4.82
C LEU A 128 -20.35 -7.13 3.37
N CYS A 129 -19.22 -6.66 2.82
CA CYS A 129 -18.81 -7.05 1.47
C CYS A 129 -18.60 -8.56 1.36
N HIS A 130 -17.85 -9.17 2.29
CA HIS A 130 -17.63 -10.61 2.28
C HIS A 130 -18.93 -11.41 2.47
N GLN A 131 -19.83 -10.96 3.34
CA GLN A 131 -21.12 -11.63 3.58
C GLN A 131 -22.01 -11.67 2.32
N HIS A 132 -21.97 -10.62 1.52
CA HIS A 132 -22.76 -10.51 0.28
C HIS A 132 -22.00 -10.96 -0.97
N GLY A 133 -20.77 -11.47 -0.84
CA GLY A 133 -19.93 -11.86 -1.99
C GLY A 133 -19.52 -10.68 -2.87
N ILE A 134 -19.48 -9.47 -2.32
CA ILE A 134 -19.10 -8.24 -3.03
C ILE A 134 -17.58 -8.15 -3.05
N HIS A 135 -16.99 -8.10 -4.25
CA HIS A 135 -15.54 -8.00 -4.40
C HIS A 135 -15.02 -6.64 -3.94
N ILE A 136 -13.90 -6.62 -3.23
CA ILE A 136 -13.30 -5.37 -2.74
C ILE A 136 -12.16 -4.96 -3.67
N GLN A 137 -12.23 -3.73 -4.17
CA GLN A 137 -11.13 -3.08 -4.87
C GLN A 137 -10.69 -1.82 -4.11
N VAL A 138 -9.39 -1.61 -3.98
CA VAL A 138 -8.84 -0.54 -3.17
C VAL A 138 -7.94 0.39 -3.96
N TYR A 139 -8.17 1.69 -3.78
CA TYR A 139 -7.35 2.76 -4.32
C TYR A 139 -6.58 3.50 -3.22
N ASN A 140 -5.71 4.42 -3.62
CA ASN A 140 -4.91 5.26 -2.71
C ASN A 140 -3.90 4.49 -1.83
N VAL A 141 -3.55 3.24 -2.16
CA VAL A 141 -2.58 2.45 -1.38
C VAL A 141 -1.21 3.14 -1.32
N MET A 142 -0.68 3.57 -2.47
CA MET A 142 0.65 4.21 -2.53
C MET A 142 0.64 5.59 -1.86
N ASN A 143 -0.29 6.47 -2.21
CA ASN A 143 -0.33 7.81 -1.63
C ASN A 143 -0.75 7.81 -0.16
N GLY A 144 -1.67 6.92 0.24
CA GLY A 144 -2.19 6.83 1.60
C GLY A 144 -1.21 6.20 2.59
N ILE A 145 -0.35 5.30 2.13
CA ILE A 145 0.60 4.56 3.00
C ILE A 145 2.04 4.94 2.67
N TRP A 146 2.52 4.60 1.47
CA TRP A 146 3.93 4.72 1.09
C TRP A 146 4.47 6.16 1.22
N ASN A 147 3.67 7.17 0.88
CA ASN A 147 4.13 8.56 1.00
C ASN A 147 4.33 9.01 2.45
N ARG A 148 3.75 8.32 3.43
CA ARG A 148 3.88 8.61 4.87
C ARG A 148 5.07 7.92 5.53
N ARG A 149 5.85 7.12 4.79
CA ARG A 149 6.99 6.34 5.31
C ARG A 149 8.03 7.17 6.08
N LYS A 150 8.20 8.45 5.72
CA LYS A 150 9.16 9.34 6.39
C LYS A 150 8.67 9.83 7.75
N ASP A 151 7.35 9.93 7.92
CA ASP A 151 6.72 10.39 9.15
C ASP A 151 6.53 9.25 10.17
N HIS A 152 6.65 8.00 9.70
CA HIS A 152 6.45 6.78 10.48
C HIS A 152 7.56 5.75 10.23
N PRO A 153 8.83 6.10 10.54
CA PRO A 153 9.97 5.25 10.25
C PRO A 153 9.87 3.85 10.87
N HIS A 154 9.32 3.68 12.09
CA HIS A 154 9.29 2.36 12.74
C HIS A 154 8.26 1.44 12.11
N ALA A 155 7.07 1.96 11.84
CA ALA A 155 6.03 1.22 11.13
C ALA A 155 6.48 0.87 9.71
N PHE A 156 7.09 1.81 8.98
CA PHE A 156 7.63 1.55 7.65
C PHE A 156 8.72 0.47 7.69
N HIS A 157 9.54 0.51 8.71
CA HIS A 157 10.61 -0.44 8.91
C HIS A 157 10.10 -1.89 9.03
N HIS A 158 8.99 -2.12 9.74
CA HIS A 158 8.38 -3.45 9.79
C HIS A 158 7.99 -4.01 8.41
N LEU A 159 7.67 -3.15 7.43
CA LEU A 159 7.42 -3.60 6.06
C LEU A 159 8.72 -4.03 5.35
N ILE A 160 9.84 -3.36 5.64
CA ILE A 160 11.17 -3.74 5.13
C ILE A 160 11.62 -5.07 5.74
N LEU A 161 11.35 -5.31 7.02
CA LEU A 161 11.61 -6.61 7.67
C LEU A 161 10.95 -7.76 6.92
N VAL A 162 9.64 -7.64 6.69
CA VAL A 162 8.87 -8.66 5.98
C VAL A 162 9.40 -8.82 4.56
N ALA A 163 9.75 -7.73 3.88
CA ALA A 163 10.33 -7.78 2.54
C ALA A 163 11.63 -8.59 2.52
N ASN A 164 12.57 -8.29 3.42
CA ASN A 164 13.86 -8.97 3.52
C ASN A 164 13.71 -10.47 3.87
N GLN A 165 12.75 -10.81 4.74
CA GLN A 165 12.43 -12.21 5.06
C GLN A 165 11.90 -12.98 3.83
N LEU A 166 11.07 -12.34 3.02
CA LEU A 166 10.55 -12.93 1.78
C LEU A 166 11.66 -13.11 0.74
N GLU A 167 12.59 -12.17 0.62
CA GLU A 167 13.77 -12.32 -0.25
C GLU A 167 14.68 -13.47 0.20
N LYS A 168 14.98 -13.57 1.51
CA LYS A 168 15.73 -14.70 2.09
C LYS A 168 15.06 -16.04 1.76
N THR A 169 13.72 -16.09 1.81
CA THR A 169 12.95 -17.32 1.49
C THR A 169 13.09 -17.74 0.03
N LEU A 170 13.27 -16.79 -0.90
CA LEU A 170 13.45 -17.09 -2.32
C LEU A 170 14.87 -17.59 -2.66
N GLY A 171 15.84 -17.44 -1.75
CA GLY A 171 17.22 -17.90 -1.95
C GLY A 171 17.96 -17.19 -3.10
N VAL A 172 17.43 -16.07 -3.59
CA VAL A 172 18.01 -15.29 -4.70
C VAL A 172 17.91 -13.82 -4.32
N GLU A 173 19.06 -13.15 -4.21
CA GLU A 173 19.09 -11.69 -4.16
C GLU A 173 18.63 -11.15 -5.51
N LYS A 174 17.53 -10.40 -5.49
CA LYS A 174 16.98 -9.77 -6.68
C LYS A 174 17.18 -8.26 -6.59
N ASP A 175 17.60 -7.66 -7.68
CA ASP A 175 17.72 -6.22 -7.84
C ASP A 175 16.65 -5.66 -8.78
N GLY A 176 16.59 -4.33 -8.87
CA GLY A 176 15.69 -3.62 -9.77
C GLY A 176 14.22 -4.05 -9.64
N ALA A 177 13.61 -4.38 -10.78
CA ALA A 177 12.19 -4.77 -10.85
C ALA A 177 11.87 -6.13 -10.20
N GLY A 178 12.90 -6.95 -9.92
CA GLY A 178 12.74 -8.24 -9.26
C GLY A 178 12.78 -8.16 -7.73
N LYS A 179 13.24 -7.04 -7.17
CA LYS A 179 13.39 -6.82 -5.73
C LYS A 179 12.03 -6.80 -5.04
N ILE A 180 11.91 -7.52 -3.92
CA ILE A 180 10.73 -7.43 -3.06
C ILE A 180 10.98 -6.28 -2.08
N GLY A 181 10.31 -5.16 -2.31
CA GLY A 181 10.32 -4.03 -1.38
C GLY A 181 9.05 -3.95 -0.53
N ALA A 182 9.04 -3.00 0.41
CA ALA A 182 7.83 -2.66 1.16
C ALA A 182 6.59 -2.39 0.27
N PRO A 183 6.66 -1.77 -0.94
CA PRO A 183 5.49 -1.64 -1.82
C PRO A 183 4.93 -2.99 -2.25
N GLN A 184 5.80 -3.96 -2.60
CA GLN A 184 5.38 -5.31 -2.99
C GLN A 184 4.76 -6.05 -1.81
N VAL A 185 5.33 -5.91 -0.60
CA VAL A 185 4.74 -6.47 0.64
C VAL A 185 3.35 -5.93 0.89
N MET A 186 3.17 -4.61 0.80
CA MET A 186 1.87 -3.94 0.96
C MET A 186 0.82 -4.48 -0.04
N LEU A 187 1.19 -4.55 -1.32
CA LEU A 187 0.29 -5.01 -2.38
C LEU A 187 -0.02 -6.50 -2.22
N LYS A 188 0.98 -7.33 -1.90
CA LYS A 188 0.80 -8.75 -1.65
C LYS A 188 -0.12 -9.01 -0.46
N TRP A 189 0.03 -8.25 0.63
CA TRP A 189 -0.83 -8.36 1.80
C TRP A 189 -2.31 -8.10 1.48
N LEU A 190 -2.60 -7.12 0.62
CA LEU A 190 -3.96 -6.85 0.14
C LEU A 190 -4.47 -8.00 -0.74
N VAL A 191 -3.69 -8.42 -1.74
CA VAL A 191 -4.07 -9.48 -2.68
C VAL A 191 -4.30 -10.82 -1.97
N GLN A 192 -3.48 -11.16 -0.98
CA GLN A 192 -3.63 -12.39 -0.20
C GLN A 192 -4.93 -12.43 0.62
N GLN A 193 -5.50 -11.27 0.94
CA GLN A 193 -6.82 -11.14 1.57
C GLN A 193 -7.97 -11.08 0.56
N GLN A 194 -7.73 -11.45 -0.71
CA GLN A 194 -8.71 -11.39 -1.80
C GLN A 194 -9.19 -9.97 -2.11
N ILE A 195 -8.33 -8.97 -1.89
CA ILE A 195 -8.62 -7.56 -2.20
C ILE A 195 -7.84 -7.16 -3.45
N SER A 196 -8.54 -6.67 -4.48
CA SER A 196 -7.89 -6.10 -5.67
C SER A 196 -7.32 -4.72 -5.37
N VAL A 197 -6.19 -4.41 -5.98
CA VAL A 197 -5.47 -3.14 -5.79
C VAL A 197 -5.22 -2.46 -7.13
N ILE A 198 -5.34 -1.14 -7.16
CA ILE A 198 -5.07 -0.32 -8.37
C ILE A 198 -3.98 0.73 -8.09
N PRO A 199 -2.71 0.31 -7.92
CA PRO A 199 -1.61 1.23 -7.67
C PRO A 199 -1.37 2.10 -8.91
N ARG A 200 -1.32 3.43 -8.71
CA ARG A 200 -1.01 4.38 -9.78
C ARG A 200 0.47 4.72 -9.77
N THR A 201 1.10 4.68 -10.94
CA THR A 201 2.47 5.13 -11.16
C THR A 201 2.64 5.63 -12.59
N THR A 202 3.58 6.56 -12.79
CA THR A 202 4.09 6.97 -14.11
C THR A 202 5.53 6.49 -14.34
N ASN A 203 6.17 5.90 -13.33
CA ASN A 203 7.51 5.33 -13.42
C ASN A 203 7.40 3.89 -13.98
N PRO A 204 8.10 3.56 -15.09
CA PRO A 204 8.07 2.23 -15.71
C PRO A 204 8.57 1.09 -14.81
N ASP A 205 9.58 1.31 -13.99
CA ASP A 205 10.11 0.29 -13.07
C ASP A 205 9.09 -0.04 -11.98
N HIS A 206 8.41 0.99 -11.45
CA HIS A 206 7.28 0.81 -10.54
C HIS A 206 6.09 0.13 -11.24
N LEU A 207 5.86 0.38 -12.53
CA LEU A 207 4.79 -0.29 -13.27
C LEU A 207 5.09 -1.79 -13.37
N SER A 208 6.33 -2.15 -13.71
CA SER A 208 6.78 -3.53 -13.81
C SER A 208 6.73 -4.25 -12.45
N SER A 209 7.32 -3.66 -11.41
CA SER A 209 7.41 -4.24 -10.06
C SER A 209 6.09 -4.29 -9.30
N ASN A 210 5.08 -3.50 -9.69
CA ASN A 210 3.73 -3.54 -9.11
C ASN A 210 2.72 -4.30 -10.00
N SER A 211 3.17 -4.91 -11.10
CA SER A 211 2.30 -5.65 -12.01
C SER A 211 1.69 -6.89 -11.33
N ALA A 212 0.56 -7.36 -11.85
CA ALA A 212 -0.07 -8.58 -11.36
C ALA A 212 0.89 -9.79 -11.38
N VAL A 213 1.73 -9.88 -12.43
CA VAL A 213 2.76 -10.92 -12.54
C VAL A 213 3.81 -10.77 -11.43
N ALA A 214 4.35 -9.58 -11.21
CA ALA A 214 5.33 -9.34 -10.15
C ALA A 214 4.77 -9.67 -8.76
N ILE A 215 3.55 -9.21 -8.44
CA ILE A 215 2.91 -9.47 -7.15
C ILE A 215 2.55 -10.95 -6.98
N SER A 216 2.18 -11.65 -8.05
CA SER A 216 1.93 -13.10 -8.00
C SER A 216 3.19 -13.91 -7.65
N ASN A 217 4.37 -13.41 -8.04
CA ASN A 217 5.67 -14.02 -7.75
C ASN A 217 6.19 -13.72 -6.34
N VAL A 218 5.58 -12.79 -5.59
CA VAL A 218 5.91 -12.59 -4.17
C VAL A 218 5.38 -13.81 -3.39
N PRO A 219 6.20 -14.46 -2.55
CA PRO A 219 5.76 -15.59 -1.74
C PRO A 219 4.53 -15.23 -0.88
N GLN A 220 3.75 -16.25 -0.50
CA GLN A 220 2.67 -16.07 0.46
C GLN A 220 3.26 -15.62 1.80
N LEU A 221 2.71 -14.54 2.37
CA LEU A 221 3.09 -14.09 3.70
C LEU A 221 2.59 -15.11 4.73
N THR A 222 3.43 -15.45 5.69
CA THR A 222 3.01 -16.24 6.86
C THR A 222 2.02 -15.46 7.73
N ASN A 223 1.35 -16.14 8.66
CA ASN A 223 0.42 -15.47 9.58
C ASN A 223 1.10 -14.34 10.37
N ASP A 224 2.34 -14.56 10.81
CA ASP A 224 3.11 -13.55 11.55
C ASP A 224 3.45 -12.35 10.65
N GLN A 225 3.89 -12.59 9.42
CA GLN A 225 4.16 -11.53 8.44
C GLN A 225 2.89 -10.76 8.09
N MET A 226 1.75 -11.43 7.99
CA MET A 226 0.44 -10.79 7.77
C MET A 226 0.06 -9.87 8.94
N ASP A 227 0.29 -10.29 10.19
CA ASP A 227 -0.01 -9.50 11.38
C ASP A 227 0.94 -8.29 11.54
N ILE A 228 2.24 -8.50 11.35
CA ILE A 228 3.26 -7.43 11.33
C ILE A 228 2.91 -6.38 10.27
N THR A 229 2.61 -6.84 9.05
CA THR A 229 2.23 -5.95 7.95
C THR A 229 0.96 -5.19 8.31
N LYS A 230 -0.09 -5.85 8.80
CA LYS A 230 -1.34 -5.20 9.20
C LYS A 230 -1.09 -4.08 10.22
N LYS A 231 -0.35 -4.37 11.29
CA LYS A 231 -0.02 -3.39 12.35
C LYS A 231 0.72 -2.18 11.79
N ALA A 232 1.73 -2.40 10.94
CA ALA A 232 2.47 -1.33 10.28
C ALA A 232 1.57 -0.46 9.40
N LEU A 233 0.76 -1.08 8.52
CA LEU A 233 -0.14 -0.33 7.63
C LEU A 233 -1.18 0.47 8.42
N SER A 234 -1.76 -0.12 9.46
CA SER A 234 -2.72 0.56 10.33
C SER A 234 -2.10 1.76 11.07
N ALA A 235 -0.89 1.61 11.61
CA ALA A 235 -0.18 2.72 12.27
C ALA A 235 0.05 3.88 11.29
N MET A 236 0.67 3.59 10.14
CA MET A 236 0.99 4.61 9.13
C MET A 236 -0.25 5.34 8.60
N LEU A 237 -1.36 4.63 8.39
CA LEU A 237 -2.60 5.24 7.92
C LEU A 237 -3.27 6.13 8.96
N ASN A 238 -3.15 5.77 10.23
CA ASN A 238 -3.71 6.53 11.34
C ASN A 238 -2.78 7.65 11.83
N GLY A 239 -1.67 7.88 11.14
CA GLY A 239 -0.72 8.94 11.51
C GLY A 239 0.07 8.60 12.78
N GLN A 240 0.18 7.32 13.11
CA GLN A 240 0.89 6.80 14.27
C GLN A 240 2.16 6.08 13.83
N ASP A 241 3.17 6.09 14.69
CA ASP A 241 4.31 5.20 14.55
C ASP A 241 4.24 4.05 15.56
N LEU A 242 4.98 2.98 15.32
CA LEU A 242 5.05 1.85 16.25
C LEU A 242 6.05 2.14 17.39
N PRO A 243 5.78 1.69 18.63
CA PRO A 243 6.49 2.17 19.83
C PRO A 243 7.94 1.69 20.00
N GLN A 244 8.51 0.90 19.08
CA GLN A 244 9.93 0.51 19.12
C GLN A 244 10.50 0.33 17.71
N ASP A 245 11.64 0.96 17.46
CA ASP A 245 12.55 0.66 16.36
C ASP A 245 12.95 -0.80 16.43
N VAL A 246 12.72 -1.53 15.35
CA VAL A 246 13.58 -2.67 15.09
C VAL A 246 14.87 -2.09 14.53
N SER A 247 16.00 -2.48 15.10
CA SER A 247 17.34 -2.09 14.65
C SER A 247 18.15 -3.37 14.53
N VAL A 248 19.23 -3.37 13.75
CA VAL A 248 20.20 -4.46 13.88
C VAL A 248 20.88 -4.22 15.22
N LYS A 249 20.80 -5.20 16.12
CA LYS A 249 21.54 -5.15 17.38
C LYS A 249 22.90 -5.78 17.13
N VAL A 250 23.93 -4.97 17.10
CA VAL A 250 25.32 -5.44 16.91
C VAL A 250 26.05 -5.31 18.22
N THR A 251 26.58 -6.41 18.73
CA THR A 251 27.39 -6.42 19.95
C THR A 251 28.86 -6.56 19.58
N PHE A 252 29.65 -5.54 19.91
CA PHE A 252 31.10 -5.56 19.71
C PHE A 252 31.79 -6.01 20.99
N HIS A 253 32.60 -7.06 20.90
CA HIS A 253 33.34 -7.62 22.03
C HIS A 253 34.83 -7.29 21.91
N ALA A 254 35.37 -6.58 22.90
CA ALA A 254 36.79 -6.27 23.00
C ALA A 254 37.53 -7.39 23.72
N LYS A 255 38.09 -8.36 22.98
CA LYS A 255 38.67 -9.55 23.62
C LYS A 255 39.98 -9.27 24.36
N ASN A 256 40.96 -8.69 23.65
CA ASN A 256 42.35 -8.69 24.12
C ASN A 256 42.91 -7.29 24.42
N GLU A 257 42.33 -6.25 23.82
CA GLU A 257 42.84 -4.88 23.84
C GLU A 257 41.69 -3.87 23.94
N ASP A 258 41.97 -2.69 24.48
CA ASP A 258 41.03 -1.57 24.51
C ASP A 258 40.82 -1.04 23.08
N MET A 259 39.58 -0.70 22.74
CA MET A 259 39.24 -0.25 21.38
C MET A 259 38.29 0.94 21.36
N PHE A 260 38.37 1.74 20.28
CA PHE A 260 37.36 2.74 19.96
C PHE A 260 36.49 2.27 18.80
N LEU A 261 35.19 2.35 18.99
CA LEU A 261 34.20 2.11 17.95
C LEU A 261 33.81 3.43 17.30
N ALA A 262 33.94 3.51 15.99
CA ALA A 262 33.47 4.62 15.18
C ALA A 262 32.48 4.13 14.13
N TRP A 263 31.52 4.99 13.77
CA TRP A 263 30.59 4.74 12.67
C TRP A 263 30.84 5.68 11.49
N PHE A 264 30.35 5.32 10.31
CA PHE A 264 30.39 6.17 9.12
C PHE A 264 29.03 6.80 8.86
N GLY A 265 28.98 8.14 8.84
CA GLY A 265 27.81 8.91 8.42
C GLY A 265 27.57 8.81 6.91
N HIS A 266 26.44 9.38 6.45
CA HIS A 266 26.03 9.30 5.05
C HIS A 266 27.01 9.97 4.08
N ASP A 267 27.69 11.01 4.54
CA ASP A 267 28.68 11.77 3.77
C ASP A 267 30.09 11.13 3.81
N GLY A 268 30.23 9.97 4.46
CA GLY A 268 31.51 9.28 4.67
C GLY A 268 32.29 9.76 5.89
N ASP A 269 31.75 10.74 6.62
CA ASP A 269 32.36 11.25 7.85
C ASP A 269 32.39 10.19 8.95
N GLU A 270 33.55 10.01 9.55
CA GLU A 270 33.73 9.13 10.69
C GLU A 270 33.43 9.86 12.00
N LYS A 271 32.65 9.23 12.89
CA LYS A 271 32.47 9.71 14.26
C LYS A 271 32.68 8.59 15.27
N VAL A 272 33.53 8.84 16.26
CA VAL A 272 33.75 7.95 17.39
C VAL A 272 32.48 7.91 18.25
N VAL A 273 31.98 6.70 18.48
CA VAL A 273 30.72 6.43 19.19
C VAL A 273 31.01 6.10 20.65
N THR A 274 31.92 5.15 20.90
CA THR A 274 32.25 4.70 22.26
C THR A 274 33.63 4.08 22.33
N MET A 275 34.21 4.07 23.52
CA MET A 275 35.35 3.20 23.88
C MET A 275 34.80 1.89 24.44
N ILE A 276 35.47 0.78 24.17
CA ILE A 276 35.20 -0.54 24.72
C ILE A 276 36.47 -1.01 25.41
N THR A 277 36.43 -1.14 26.73
CA THR A 277 37.56 -1.63 27.51
C THR A 277 37.77 -3.11 27.22
N LYS A 278 39.02 -3.56 27.29
CA LYS A 278 39.39 -4.98 27.23
C LYS A 278 38.53 -5.81 28.17
N GLY A 279 37.93 -6.87 27.61
CA GLY A 279 37.04 -7.80 28.30
C GLY A 279 35.58 -7.35 28.34
N GLU A 280 35.26 -6.13 27.89
CA GLU A 280 33.91 -5.59 27.87
C GLU A 280 33.27 -5.70 26.48
N SER A 281 32.00 -5.29 26.40
CA SER A 281 31.23 -5.31 25.16
C SER A 281 30.35 -4.08 25.08
N ALA A 282 30.14 -3.58 23.87
CA ALA A 282 29.23 -2.49 23.60
C ALA A 282 28.17 -2.91 22.60
N VAL A 283 26.91 -2.65 22.95
CA VAL A 283 25.77 -2.87 22.06
C VAL A 283 25.52 -1.62 21.25
N GLN A 284 25.38 -1.79 19.94
CA GLN A 284 24.94 -0.75 19.01
C GLN A 284 23.63 -1.14 18.34
N TYR A 285 22.71 -0.21 18.33
CA TYR A 285 21.46 -0.32 17.59
C TYR A 285 21.63 0.45 16.28
N THR A 286 21.54 -0.27 15.17
CA THR A 286 21.95 0.26 13.87
C THR A 286 21.11 -0.28 12.70
N HIS A 287 21.59 -0.12 11.46
CA HIS A 287 20.91 -0.55 10.24
C HIS A 287 21.78 -1.48 9.38
N PRO A 288 21.18 -2.30 8.49
CA PRO A 288 21.91 -3.14 7.55
C PRO A 288 22.84 -2.31 6.68
N ALA A 289 23.96 -2.92 6.30
CA ALA A 289 25.04 -2.28 5.55
C ALA A 289 25.64 -1.01 6.19
N HIS A 290 25.26 -0.68 7.43
CA HIS A 290 25.95 0.37 8.17
C HIS A 290 27.40 -0.04 8.37
N ARG A 291 28.33 0.92 8.26
CA ARG A 291 29.75 0.67 8.37
C ARG A 291 30.25 1.17 9.73
N PHE A 292 31.03 0.33 10.37
CA PHE A 292 31.79 0.63 11.57
C PHE A 292 33.27 0.46 11.30
N ARG A 293 34.08 1.22 12.03
CA ARG A 293 35.51 1.01 12.16
C ARG A 293 35.85 0.86 13.63
N VAL A 294 36.62 -0.17 13.93
CA VAL A 294 37.08 -0.47 15.28
C VAL A 294 38.58 -0.24 15.32
N TYR A 295 39.03 0.69 16.15
CA TYR A 295 40.42 1.09 16.32
C TYR A 295 41.02 0.52 17.58
N HIS A 296 42.32 0.21 17.57
CA HIS A 296 43.06 0.03 18.81
C HIS A 296 43.16 1.36 19.57
N ALA A 297 43.01 1.33 20.90
CA ALA A 297 42.91 2.54 21.72
C ALA A 297 44.15 3.46 21.66
N TYR A 298 45.34 2.89 21.45
CA TYR A 298 46.61 3.63 21.46
C TYR A 298 47.31 3.70 20.11
N ASP A 299 46.76 3.06 19.08
CA ASP A 299 47.34 2.99 17.74
C ASP A 299 46.24 3.02 16.69
N ARG A 300 46.02 4.18 16.06
CA ARG A 300 44.94 4.36 15.09
C ARG A 300 45.22 3.67 13.74
N ASP A 301 46.46 3.24 13.49
CA ASP A 301 46.80 2.52 12.27
C ASP A 301 46.39 1.04 12.35
N ARG A 302 46.12 0.52 13.55
CA ARG A 302 45.52 -0.81 13.78
C ARG A 302 44.00 -0.69 13.88
N TYR A 303 43.31 -1.09 12.81
CA TYR A 303 41.85 -1.06 12.77
C TYR A 303 41.23 -2.24 12.01
N HIS A 304 39.94 -2.45 12.26
CA HIS A 304 39.11 -3.40 11.53
C HIS A 304 37.81 -2.71 11.07
N ASP A 305 37.47 -2.88 9.78
CA ASP A 305 36.21 -2.38 9.23
C ASP A 305 35.14 -3.46 9.30
N TYR A 306 34.01 -3.14 9.89
CA TYR A 306 32.86 -4.02 9.98
C TYR A 306 31.68 -3.42 9.21
N THR A 307 31.09 -4.21 8.31
CA THR A 307 29.83 -3.85 7.65
C THR A 307 28.73 -4.73 8.20
N VAL A 308 27.68 -4.12 8.73
CA VAL A 308 26.56 -4.83 9.33
C VAL A 308 25.91 -5.75 8.32
N SER A 309 26.08 -7.05 8.53
CA SER A 309 25.53 -8.11 7.68
C SER A 309 24.11 -8.55 8.09
N GLY A 310 23.75 -8.32 9.36
CA GLY A 310 22.42 -8.58 9.89
C GLY A 310 21.34 -7.72 9.22
N ASN A 311 20.17 -8.33 8.99
CA ASN A 311 18.98 -7.56 8.69
C ASN A 311 18.44 -6.97 9.98
N TYR A 312 17.60 -5.94 9.86
CA TYR A 312 16.99 -5.38 11.05
C TYR A 312 16.25 -6.44 11.87
N GLY A 313 16.39 -6.39 13.20
CA GLY A 313 15.83 -7.39 14.11
C GLY A 313 16.66 -8.67 14.23
N ASP A 314 17.65 -8.86 13.34
CA ASP A 314 18.74 -9.80 13.59
C ASP A 314 19.63 -9.23 14.71
N GLU A 315 20.14 -10.13 15.54
CA GLU A 315 21.23 -9.84 16.45
C GLU A 315 22.53 -10.35 15.84
N ASP A 316 23.60 -9.57 15.95
CA ASP A 316 24.90 -9.88 15.41
C ASP A 316 25.97 -9.70 16.48
N GLU A 317 26.92 -10.63 16.52
CA GLU A 317 28.01 -10.64 17.49
C GLU A 317 29.34 -10.52 16.75
N VAL A 318 30.06 -9.43 17.02
CA VAL A 318 31.35 -9.13 16.40
C VAL A 318 32.42 -9.25 17.47
N HIS A 319 33.22 -10.29 17.36
CA HIS A 319 34.38 -10.47 18.22
C HIS A 319 35.61 -9.87 17.56
N VAL A 320 36.13 -8.79 18.15
CA VAL A 320 37.25 -8.05 17.56
C VAL A 320 38.55 -8.42 18.30
N GLU A 321 39.54 -8.85 17.52
CA GLU A 321 40.93 -9.05 17.93
C GLU A 321 41.79 -8.20 16.97
N LEU A 322 42.41 -7.14 17.50
CA LEU A 322 43.23 -6.19 16.74
C LEU A 322 44.72 -6.42 16.96
#